data_AF-W5JBF5-F1
#
_entry.id   AF-W5JBF5-F1
#
_cell.length_a   1.000
_cell.length_b   1.000
_cell.length_c   1.000
_cell.angle_alpha   90.00
_cell.angle_beta   90.00
_cell.angle_gamma   90.00
#
_symmetry.space_group_name_H-M   'P 1'
#
loop_
_entity.id
_entity.type
_entity.pdbx_description
1 polymer ?
#
loop_
_entity_poly.entity_id
_entity_poly.type
_entity_poly.pdbx_seq_one_letter_code
_entity_poly.pdbx_strand_id
1 'polypeptide(L)'
;MTEMYAVNERTSKLFGCFNVAIGKALEPTQIRNYMRDYVGRNKLIDPNTKLVTLDETLKDVCGAACGELVALNELTETVMNSMTSTFEMKSQKGPVMKSGKRAVVHLTTATRSGNKKVTLISNLADYGINVGEFAKAVKLGAAASTTMTEVPGTKGEQLMVQGNHIKFVFELLTTTYQVPKACITGLEFAKEQKKKKKK
;
A
#
# COMPACT_ATOMS: atom_id res chain seq x y z
N MET A 1 7.44 -2.23 4.17
CA MET A 1 6.55 -2.02 3.02
C MET A 1 7.33 -1.18 2.05
N THR A 2 7.59 -1.72 0.87
CA THR A 2 8.36 -1.04 -0.18
C THR A 2 7.39 -0.67 -1.29
N GLU A 3 7.42 0.57 -1.74
CA GLU A 3 6.65 1.00 -2.91
C GLU A 3 7.29 0.46 -4.17
N MET A 4 6.48 -0.12 -5.03
CA MET A 4 6.89 -0.79 -6.26
C MET A 4 5.98 -0.34 -7.40
N TYR A 5 6.48 -0.27 -8.62
CA TYR A 5 5.65 0.09 -9.77
C TYR A 5 5.60 -1.08 -10.74
N ALA A 6 4.39 -1.59 -10.98
CA ALA A 6 4.18 -2.67 -11.93
C ALA A 6 4.00 -2.11 -13.35
N VAL A 7 4.66 -2.75 -14.31
CA VAL A 7 4.50 -2.45 -15.74
C VAL A 7 3.05 -2.74 -16.14
N ASN A 8 2.42 -1.79 -16.83
CA ASN A 8 1.07 -1.91 -17.38
C ASN A 8 1.09 -1.82 -18.91
N GLU A 9 -0.06 -1.95 -19.56
CA GLU A 9 -0.15 -1.88 -21.03
C GLU A 9 0.41 -0.58 -21.60
N ARG A 10 0.17 0.56 -20.93
CA ARG A 10 0.66 1.88 -21.35
C ARG A 10 2.18 1.95 -21.38
N THR A 11 2.84 1.39 -20.37
CA THR A 11 4.30 1.41 -20.23
C THR A 11 4.98 0.17 -20.84
N SER A 12 4.20 -0.75 -21.40
CA SER A 12 4.68 -2.05 -21.90
C SER A 12 5.71 -1.93 -23.01
N LYS A 13 5.53 -1.00 -23.97
CA LYS A 13 6.48 -0.78 -25.08
C LYS A 13 7.84 -0.32 -24.58
N LEU A 14 7.85 0.62 -23.62
CA LEU A 14 9.06 1.18 -23.03
C LEU A 14 9.87 0.13 -22.27
N PHE A 15 9.21 -0.63 -21.40
CA PHE A 15 9.86 -1.66 -20.58
C PHE A 15 10.10 -2.97 -21.36
N GLY A 16 9.37 -3.19 -22.45
CA GLY A 16 9.56 -4.32 -23.37
C GLY A 16 10.95 -4.31 -24.02
N CYS A 17 11.52 -3.13 -24.30
CA CYS A 17 12.91 -2.99 -24.77
C CYS A 17 13.95 -3.56 -23.80
N PHE A 18 13.58 -3.76 -22.53
CA PHE A 18 14.42 -4.33 -21.48
C PHE A 18 14.01 -5.76 -21.08
N ASN A 19 13.15 -6.42 -21.87
CA ASN A 19 12.57 -7.73 -21.57
C ASN A 19 11.83 -7.77 -20.21
N VAL A 20 11.21 -6.66 -19.82
CA VAL A 20 10.38 -6.59 -18.62
C VAL A 20 8.92 -6.78 -19.02
N ALA A 21 8.32 -7.88 -18.58
CA ALA A 21 6.93 -8.22 -18.88
C ALA A 21 5.92 -7.35 -18.13
N ILE A 22 4.71 -7.24 -18.68
CA ILE A 22 3.55 -6.62 -18.02
C ILE A 22 3.27 -7.34 -16.70
N GLY A 23 2.94 -6.58 -15.66
CA GLY A 23 2.70 -7.08 -14.30
C GLY A 23 3.96 -7.24 -13.45
N LYS A 24 5.17 -7.15 -14.03
CA LYS A 24 6.40 -7.17 -13.26
C LYS A 24 6.55 -5.88 -12.45
N ALA A 25 6.69 -6.02 -11.14
CA ALA A 25 6.95 -4.92 -10.22
C ALA A 25 8.42 -4.52 -10.21
N LEU A 26 8.69 -3.23 -10.30
CA LEU A 26 10.02 -2.63 -10.30
C LEU A 26 10.18 -1.65 -9.15
N GLU A 27 11.40 -1.59 -8.59
CA GLU A 27 11.77 -0.58 -7.61
C GLU A 27 12.04 0.79 -8.27
N PRO A 28 11.85 1.91 -7.55
CA PRO A 28 12.14 3.25 -8.08
C PRO A 28 13.56 3.40 -8.64
N THR A 29 14.54 2.75 -8.01
CA THR A 29 15.95 2.72 -8.45
C THR A 29 16.12 1.99 -9.78
N GLN A 30 15.45 0.85 -9.96
CA GLN A 30 15.46 0.09 -11.21
C GLN A 30 14.85 0.91 -12.34
N ILE A 31 13.74 1.60 -12.09
CA ILE A 31 13.07 2.44 -13.09
C ILE A 31 13.99 3.58 -13.52
N ARG A 32 14.64 4.28 -12.57
CA ARG A 32 15.62 5.33 -12.89
C ARG A 32 16.79 4.82 -13.74
N ASN A 33 17.28 3.61 -13.46
CA ASN A 33 18.32 2.99 -14.28
C ASN A 33 17.83 2.67 -15.70
N TYR A 34 16.63 2.09 -15.84
CA TYR A 34 16.04 1.82 -17.16
C TYR A 34 15.80 3.09 -17.97
N MET A 35 15.33 4.18 -17.34
CA MET A 35 15.15 5.47 -18.02
C MET A 35 16.48 6.02 -18.53
N ARG A 36 17.53 5.98 -17.70
CA ARG A 36 18.87 6.43 -18.08
C ARG A 36 19.43 5.63 -19.25
N ASP A 37 19.27 4.31 -19.21
CA ASP A 37 19.71 3.42 -20.28
C ASP A 37 18.91 3.63 -21.57
N TYR A 38 17.60 3.82 -21.49
CA TYR A 38 16.73 4.04 -22.64
C TYR A 38 17.11 5.33 -23.38
N VAL A 39 17.18 6.43 -22.62
CA VAL A 39 17.50 7.76 -23.12
C VAL A 39 18.92 7.79 -23.69
N GLY A 40 19.87 7.08 -23.07
CA GLY A 40 21.25 6.95 -23.57
C GLY A 40 21.34 6.14 -24.87
N ARG A 41 20.65 4.99 -24.95
CA ARG A 41 20.65 4.12 -26.15
C ARG A 41 20.02 4.79 -27.36
N ASN A 42 18.95 5.53 -27.15
CA ASN A 42 18.21 6.22 -28.20
C ASN A 42 18.77 7.63 -28.49
N LYS A 43 19.85 8.04 -27.79
CA LYS A 43 20.51 9.36 -27.93
C LYS A 43 19.50 10.52 -27.84
N LEU A 44 18.57 10.43 -26.89
CA LEU A 44 17.49 11.40 -26.70
C LEU A 44 17.91 12.61 -25.85
N ILE A 45 19.16 12.68 -25.39
CA ILE A 45 19.67 13.81 -24.61
C ILE A 45 20.16 14.88 -25.58
N ASP A 46 19.58 16.08 -25.47
CA ASP A 46 20.04 17.23 -26.21
C ASP A 46 21.43 17.68 -25.71
N PRO A 47 22.44 17.82 -26.59
CA PRO A 47 23.81 18.12 -26.20
C PRO A 47 23.99 19.53 -25.63
N ASN A 48 23.09 20.47 -25.93
CA ASN A 48 23.18 21.86 -25.48
C ASN A 48 22.45 22.06 -24.16
N THR A 49 21.22 21.52 -24.05
CA THR A 49 20.34 21.76 -22.89
C THR A 49 20.44 20.65 -21.84
N LYS A 50 20.99 19.48 -22.19
CA LYS A 50 20.99 18.25 -21.37
C LYS A 50 19.58 17.75 -20.99
N LEU A 51 18.55 18.24 -21.68
CA LEU A 51 17.16 17.80 -21.52
C LEU A 51 16.88 16.63 -22.45
N VAL A 52 15.84 15.85 -22.12
CA VAL A 52 15.43 14.68 -22.90
C VAL A 52 14.36 15.10 -23.89
N THR A 53 14.61 14.84 -25.17
CA THR A 53 13.62 14.97 -26.24
C THR A 53 12.75 13.71 -26.29
N LEU A 54 11.43 13.86 -26.14
CA LEU A 54 10.51 12.72 -26.13
C LEU A 54 10.38 12.08 -27.52
N ASP A 55 10.52 10.75 -27.58
CA ASP A 55 10.22 9.94 -28.75
C ASP A 55 8.74 9.50 -28.76
N GLU A 56 8.31 8.76 -29.79
CA GLU A 56 6.91 8.30 -29.90
C GLU A 56 6.47 7.44 -28.71
N THR A 57 7.37 6.58 -28.20
CA THR A 57 7.09 5.70 -27.06
C THR A 57 6.89 6.49 -25.77
N LEU A 58 7.79 7.43 -25.47
CA LEU A 58 7.69 8.27 -24.28
C LEU A 58 6.50 9.23 -24.34
N LYS A 59 6.08 9.66 -25.54
CA LYS A 59 4.84 10.45 -25.71
C LYS A 59 3.59 9.65 -25.39
N ASP A 60 3.50 8.41 -25.86
CA ASP A 60 2.39 7.50 -25.56
C ASP A 60 2.22 7.32 -24.03
N VAL A 61 3.36 7.21 -23.34
CA VAL A 61 3.39 7.09 -21.87
C VAL A 61 3.09 8.41 -21.15
N CYS A 62 3.68 9.53 -21.57
CA CYS A 62 3.57 10.80 -20.83
C CYS A 62 2.32 11.61 -21.22
N GLY A 63 1.72 11.36 -22.37
CA GLY A 63 0.62 12.15 -22.93
C GLY A 63 1.03 13.56 -23.35
N ALA A 64 2.33 13.81 -23.54
CA ALA A 64 2.90 15.11 -23.89
C ALA A 64 3.08 15.30 -25.40
N ALA A 65 3.29 16.55 -25.83
CA ALA A 65 3.46 16.89 -27.25
C ALA A 65 4.84 16.48 -27.80
N CYS A 66 4.91 16.26 -29.11
CA CYS A 66 6.16 15.93 -29.80
C CYS A 66 7.16 17.10 -29.73
N GLY A 67 8.39 16.84 -29.27
CA GLY A 67 9.48 17.83 -29.24
C GLY A 67 9.61 18.60 -27.93
N GLU A 68 8.81 18.26 -26.91
CA GLU A 68 8.95 18.83 -25.57
C GLU A 68 10.25 18.35 -24.91
N LEU A 69 11.00 19.29 -24.34
CA LEU A 69 12.25 19.04 -23.63
C LEU A 69 11.93 18.90 -22.15
N VAL A 70 12.16 17.71 -21.61
CA VAL A 70 11.83 17.39 -20.21
C VAL A 70 13.09 16.97 -19.47
N ALA A 71 13.23 17.35 -18.20
CA ALA A 71 14.33 16.85 -17.38
C ALA A 71 14.18 15.34 -17.14
N LEU A 72 15.28 14.58 -17.17
CA LEU A 72 15.24 13.13 -16.96
C LEU A 72 14.53 12.72 -15.65
N ASN A 73 14.67 13.53 -14.61
CA ASN A 73 14.00 13.30 -13.32
C ASN A 73 12.47 13.44 -13.44
N GLU A 74 12.00 14.51 -14.06
CA GLU A 74 10.55 14.76 -14.28
C GLU A 74 9.94 13.70 -15.20
N LEU A 75 10.68 13.30 -16.25
CA LEU A 75 10.29 12.21 -17.13
C LEU A 75 10.14 10.90 -16.34
N THR A 76 11.13 10.57 -15.50
CA THR A 76 11.09 9.36 -14.68
C THR A 76 9.89 9.38 -13.73
N GLU A 77 9.61 10.51 -13.09
CA GLU A 77 8.45 10.67 -12.21
C GLU A 77 7.13 10.52 -12.97
N THR A 78 7.04 11.09 -14.16
CA THR A 78 5.86 10.96 -15.04
C THR A 78 5.63 9.51 -15.45
N VAL A 79 6.69 8.78 -15.80
CA VAL A 79 6.60 7.35 -16.12
C VAL A 79 6.18 6.54 -14.89
N MET A 80 6.79 6.77 -13.72
CA MET A 80 6.41 6.09 -12.47
C MET A 80 4.93 6.33 -12.12
N ASN A 81 4.43 7.56 -12.31
CA ASN A 81 3.02 7.91 -12.10
C ASN A 81 2.08 7.27 -13.14
N SER A 82 2.61 6.93 -14.32
CA SER A 82 1.86 6.27 -15.39
C SER A 82 1.84 4.74 -15.25
N MET A 83 2.70 4.17 -14.41
CA MET A 83 2.72 2.75 -14.06
C MET A 83 1.65 2.40 -13.02
N THR A 84 1.38 1.11 -12.83
CA THR A 84 0.48 0.67 -11.76
C THR A 84 1.23 0.73 -10.42
N SER A 85 0.84 1.65 -9.54
CA SER A 85 1.38 1.69 -8.17
C SER A 85 1.01 0.40 -7.42
N THR A 86 2.02 -0.26 -6.89
CA THR A 86 1.93 -1.51 -6.14
C THR A 86 2.79 -1.42 -4.87
N PHE A 87 2.54 -2.29 -3.92
CA PHE A 87 3.36 -2.34 -2.71
C PHE A 87 3.74 -3.76 -2.39
N GLU A 88 5.01 -3.95 -2.02
CA GLU A 88 5.47 -5.18 -1.42
C GLU A 88 5.31 -5.10 0.11
N MET A 89 4.48 -5.99 0.64
CA MET A 89 4.36 -6.20 2.08
C MET A 89 5.15 -7.44 2.49
N LYS A 90 6.05 -7.27 3.46
CA LYS A 90 6.71 -8.40 4.13
C LYS A 90 5.67 -9.05 5.05
N SER A 91 4.97 -10.07 4.56
CA SER A 91 4.11 -10.91 5.39
C SER A 91 4.93 -12.03 6.02
N GLN A 92 4.42 -12.63 7.11
CA GLN A 92 5.03 -13.79 7.74
C GLN A 92 5.17 -15.00 6.79
N LYS A 93 4.37 -15.04 5.72
CA LYS A 93 4.41 -16.10 4.68
C LYS A 93 5.24 -15.73 3.44
N GLY A 94 5.93 -14.59 3.45
CA GLY A 94 6.70 -14.07 2.32
C GLY A 94 6.20 -12.72 1.78
N PRO A 95 6.86 -12.17 0.75
CA PRO A 95 6.43 -10.91 0.13
C PRO A 95 5.07 -11.09 -0.56
N VAL A 96 4.10 -10.26 -0.19
CA VAL A 96 2.80 -10.18 -0.86
C VAL A 96 2.74 -8.88 -1.65
N MET A 97 2.56 -8.98 -2.96
CA MET A 97 2.34 -7.84 -3.84
C MET A 97 0.84 -7.50 -3.90
N LYS A 98 0.51 -6.26 -3.59
CA LYS A 98 -0.86 -5.72 -3.75
C LYS A 98 -0.81 -4.49 -4.65
N SER A 99 -1.66 -4.47 -5.67
CA SER A 99 -1.80 -3.34 -6.59
C SER A 99 -2.87 -2.36 -6.12
N GLY A 100 -2.64 -1.06 -6.34
CA GLY A 100 -3.60 0.00 -6.05
C GLY A 100 -3.26 0.87 -4.85
N LYS A 101 -4.21 1.70 -4.41
CA LYS A 101 -4.01 2.63 -3.28
C LYS A 101 -3.61 1.86 -2.02
N ARG A 102 -2.63 2.39 -1.30
CA ARG A 102 -2.14 1.87 -0.01
C ARG A 102 -3.34 1.54 0.89
N ALA A 103 -3.61 0.25 1.08
CA ALA A 103 -4.65 -0.19 1.99
C ALA A 103 -4.27 0.22 3.41
N VAL A 104 -5.20 0.80 4.15
CA VAL A 104 -4.99 1.22 5.55
C VAL A 104 -5.86 0.35 6.43
N VAL A 105 -5.30 -0.22 7.50
CA VAL A 105 -6.09 -0.90 8.53
C VAL A 105 -6.83 0.16 9.32
N HIS A 106 -8.16 0.09 9.34
CA HIS A 106 -8.99 0.98 10.14
C HIS A 106 -9.43 0.28 11.42
N LEU A 107 -9.08 0.88 12.56
CA LEU A 107 -9.51 0.45 13.89
C LEU A 107 -10.58 1.41 14.39
N THR A 108 -11.81 0.96 14.57
CA THR A 108 -12.88 1.82 15.09
C THR A 108 -13.57 1.19 16.28
N THR A 109 -14.22 2.01 17.10
CA THR A 109 -15.09 1.51 18.17
C THR A 109 -16.53 1.89 17.89
N ALA A 110 -17.43 0.92 17.96
CA ALA A 110 -18.87 1.14 17.87
C ALA A 110 -19.56 0.75 19.18
N THR A 111 -20.78 1.26 19.41
CA THR A 111 -21.60 0.90 20.57
C THR A 111 -22.84 0.16 20.06
N ARG A 112 -23.05 -1.09 20.50
CA ARG A 112 -24.08 -1.97 19.92
C ARG A 112 -25.39 -1.97 20.70
N SER A 113 -25.33 -2.00 22.03
CA SER A 113 -26.50 -1.92 22.91
C SER A 113 -26.11 -1.43 24.30
N GLY A 114 -26.82 -0.41 24.79
CA GLY A 114 -26.47 0.30 26.03
C GLY A 114 -25.05 0.87 25.96
N ASN A 115 -24.25 0.67 27.02
CA ASN A 115 -22.85 1.12 27.10
C ASN A 115 -21.83 0.07 26.57
N LYS A 116 -22.28 -0.98 25.88
CA LYS A 116 -21.38 -2.03 25.37
C LYS A 116 -20.66 -1.58 24.11
N LYS A 117 -19.34 -1.45 24.22
CA LYS A 117 -18.46 -1.13 23.10
C LYS A 117 -18.00 -2.39 22.39
N VAL A 118 -17.79 -2.27 21.09
CA VAL A 118 -17.14 -3.26 20.24
C VAL A 118 -16.03 -2.59 19.45
N THR A 119 -14.96 -3.31 19.15
CA THR A 119 -13.86 -2.87 18.29
C THR A 119 -14.07 -3.49 16.91
N LEU A 120 -14.05 -2.68 15.86
CA LEU A 120 -14.16 -3.09 14.47
C LEU A 120 -12.82 -2.90 13.78
N ILE A 121 -12.42 -3.89 13.00
CA ILE A 121 -11.11 -3.94 12.33
C ILE A 121 -11.36 -4.23 10.85
N SER A 122 -10.93 -3.30 9.99
CA SER A 122 -11.13 -3.38 8.53
C SER A 122 -9.83 -3.62 7.78
N ASN A 123 -9.95 -4.10 6.54
CA ASN A 123 -8.83 -4.23 5.59
C ASN A 123 -7.69 -5.16 6.04
N LEU A 124 -7.94 -6.12 6.95
CA LEU A 124 -6.92 -7.09 7.36
C LEU A 124 -6.45 -7.97 6.19
N ALA A 125 -7.39 -8.36 5.32
CA ALA A 125 -7.10 -9.17 4.13
C ALA A 125 -6.19 -8.45 3.11
N ASP A 126 -6.13 -7.12 3.15
CA ASP A 126 -5.23 -6.35 2.29
C ASP A 126 -3.76 -6.47 2.67
N TYR A 127 -3.49 -6.85 3.92
CA TYR A 127 -2.15 -7.11 4.42
C TYR A 127 -1.72 -8.56 4.28
N GLY A 128 -2.54 -9.40 3.62
CA GLY A 128 -2.32 -10.84 3.56
C GLY A 128 -2.45 -11.51 4.93
N ILE A 129 -3.08 -10.85 5.90
CA ILE A 129 -3.36 -11.41 7.22
C ILE A 129 -4.58 -12.33 7.07
N ASN A 130 -4.41 -13.60 7.47
CA ASN A 130 -5.53 -14.51 7.54
C ASN A 130 -6.46 -14.08 8.68
N VAL A 131 -7.66 -13.61 8.33
CA VAL A 131 -8.59 -13.06 9.32
C VAL A 131 -9.06 -14.12 10.32
N GLY A 132 -9.15 -15.39 9.92
CA GLY A 132 -9.49 -16.50 10.82
C GLY A 132 -8.42 -16.80 11.86
N GLU A 133 -7.14 -16.78 11.46
CA GLU A 133 -6.01 -16.92 12.40
C GLU A 133 -5.91 -15.70 13.32
N PHE A 134 -6.06 -14.51 12.76
CA PHE A 134 -6.05 -13.26 13.51
C PHE A 134 -7.19 -13.21 14.54
N ALA A 135 -8.41 -13.62 14.17
CA ALA A 135 -9.55 -13.69 15.06
C ALA A 135 -9.32 -14.64 16.24
N LYS A 136 -8.62 -15.76 16.02
CA LYS A 136 -8.24 -16.71 17.09
C LYS A 136 -7.19 -16.09 18.01
N ALA A 137 -6.15 -15.46 17.45
CA ALA A 137 -5.12 -14.78 18.23
C ALA A 137 -5.71 -13.66 19.12
N VAL A 138 -6.61 -12.85 18.55
CA VAL A 138 -7.32 -11.81 19.31
C VAL A 138 -8.23 -12.41 20.37
N LYS A 139 -8.99 -13.48 20.05
CA LYS A 139 -9.86 -14.14 21.04
C LYS A 139 -9.09 -14.65 22.26
N LEU A 140 -7.92 -15.25 22.02
CA LEU A 140 -7.05 -15.77 23.07
C LEU A 140 -6.37 -14.65 23.86
N GLY A 141 -5.77 -13.67 23.17
CA GLY A 141 -4.99 -12.63 23.84
C GLY A 141 -5.82 -11.52 24.50
N ALA A 142 -6.98 -11.18 23.94
CA ALA A 142 -7.89 -10.19 24.50
C ALA A 142 -8.96 -10.79 25.44
N ALA A 143 -9.02 -12.14 25.55
CA ALA A 143 -10.09 -12.86 26.25
C ALA A 143 -11.50 -12.37 25.85
N ALA A 144 -11.69 -12.07 24.57
CA ALA A 144 -12.88 -11.42 24.03
C ALA A 144 -13.48 -12.21 22.87
N SER A 145 -14.81 -12.20 22.75
CA SER A 145 -15.48 -12.84 21.61
C SER A 145 -15.21 -12.07 20.33
N THR A 146 -14.84 -12.79 19.28
CA THR A 146 -14.60 -12.26 17.94
C THR A 146 -15.67 -12.78 16.97
N THR A 147 -16.11 -11.95 16.03
CA THR A 147 -17.14 -12.29 15.04
C THR A 147 -16.87 -11.54 13.75
N MET A 148 -17.03 -12.20 12.61
CA MET A 148 -16.95 -11.54 11.31
C MET A 148 -18.28 -10.85 11.04
N THR A 149 -18.23 -9.58 10.63
CA THR A 149 -19.41 -8.79 10.29
C THR A 149 -19.12 -7.95 9.06
N GLU A 150 -20.14 -7.76 8.24
CA GLU A 150 -20.09 -6.78 7.16
C GLU A 150 -20.82 -5.53 7.64
N VAL A 151 -20.16 -4.37 7.59
CA VAL A 151 -20.78 -3.09 7.97
C VAL A 151 -21.20 -2.36 6.70
N PRO A 152 -22.47 -1.91 6.60
CA PRO A 152 -22.95 -1.13 5.46
C PRO A 152 -22.08 0.11 5.24
N GLY A 153 -21.60 0.29 4.00
CA GLY A 153 -20.75 1.42 3.63
C GLY A 153 -19.24 1.16 3.70
N THR A 154 -18.81 -0.01 4.17
CA THR A 154 -17.41 -0.45 4.10
C THR A 154 -17.23 -1.61 3.14
N LYS A 155 -16.13 -1.61 2.37
CA LYS A 155 -15.82 -2.69 1.43
C LYS A 155 -15.18 -3.86 2.19
N GLY A 156 -15.87 -5.00 2.24
CA GLY A 156 -15.36 -6.27 2.74
C GLY A 156 -15.73 -6.60 4.18
N GLU A 157 -15.36 -7.83 4.58
CA GLU A 157 -15.59 -8.35 5.92
C GLU A 157 -14.72 -7.62 6.96
N GLN A 158 -15.34 -7.26 8.08
CA GLN A 158 -14.68 -6.67 9.23
C GLN A 158 -14.66 -7.65 10.39
N LEU A 159 -13.54 -7.65 11.12
CA LEU A 159 -13.47 -8.39 12.38
C LEU A 159 -14.01 -7.53 13.51
N MET A 160 -15.10 -7.98 14.13
CA MET A 160 -15.68 -7.40 15.32
C MET A 160 -15.19 -8.11 16.57
N VAL A 161 -14.74 -7.34 17.56
CA VAL A 161 -14.27 -7.83 18.87
C VAL A 161 -15.13 -7.18 19.96
N GLN A 162 -15.65 -7.99 20.89
CA GLN A 162 -16.39 -7.46 22.05
C GLN A 162 -15.46 -6.67 22.97
N GLY A 163 -15.84 -5.45 23.36
CA GLY A 163 -15.01 -4.57 24.20
C GLY A 163 -14.17 -3.57 23.40
N ASN A 164 -13.49 -2.68 24.13
CA ASN A 164 -12.50 -1.76 23.53
C ASN A 164 -11.11 -2.38 23.63
N HIS A 165 -10.62 -2.90 22.51
CA HIS A 165 -9.33 -3.56 22.40
C HIS A 165 -8.42 -2.89 21.35
N ILE A 166 -8.67 -1.62 21.00
CA ILE A 166 -7.88 -0.89 19.98
C ILE A 166 -6.37 -1.00 20.27
N LYS A 167 -5.94 -0.78 21.52
CA LYS A 167 -4.50 -0.84 21.90
C LYS A 167 -3.89 -2.22 21.68
N PHE A 168 -4.59 -3.25 22.15
CA PHE A 168 -4.15 -4.63 22.03
C PHE A 168 -4.07 -5.06 20.55
N VAL A 169 -5.09 -4.71 19.77
CA VAL A 169 -5.13 -5.01 18.33
C VAL A 169 -4.02 -4.27 17.59
N PHE A 170 -3.79 -2.99 17.91
CA PHE A 170 -2.70 -2.21 17.35
C PHE A 170 -1.34 -2.85 17.64
N GLU A 171 -1.09 -3.22 18.90
CA GLU A 171 0.14 -3.88 19.32
C GLU A 171 0.32 -5.24 18.63
N LEU A 172 -0.74 -6.04 18.53
CA LEU A 172 -0.71 -7.32 17.83
C LEU A 172 -0.34 -7.14 16.35
N LEU A 173 -0.96 -6.16 15.67
CA LEU A 173 -0.67 -5.84 14.28
C LEU A 173 0.77 -5.36 14.07
N THR A 174 1.29 -4.51 14.95
CA THR A 174 2.64 -3.97 14.80
C THR A 174 3.73 -4.95 15.22
N THR A 175 3.48 -5.76 16.26
CA THR A 175 4.49 -6.62 16.87
C THR A 175 4.52 -8.01 16.22
N THR A 176 3.35 -8.65 16.11
CA THR A 176 3.27 -10.00 15.54
C THR A 176 3.22 -9.95 14.02
N TYR A 177 2.34 -9.12 13.46
CA TYR A 177 2.14 -9.06 12.01
C TYR A 177 3.02 -8.03 11.30
N GLN A 178 3.88 -7.31 12.05
CA GLN A 178 4.84 -6.33 11.52
C GLN A 178 4.22 -5.29 10.58
N VAL A 179 2.94 -4.96 10.79
CA VAL A 179 2.24 -3.94 10.02
C VAL A 179 2.82 -2.57 10.36
N PRO A 180 3.24 -1.76 9.38
CA PRO A 180 3.79 -0.44 9.66
C PRO A 180 2.73 0.45 10.33
N LYS A 181 3.12 1.15 11.41
CA LYS A 181 2.24 2.06 12.17
C LYS A 181 1.58 3.12 11.28
N ALA A 182 2.31 3.60 10.25
CA ALA A 182 1.80 4.57 9.29
C ALA A 182 0.65 4.05 8.41
N CYS A 183 0.40 2.74 8.39
CA CYS A 183 -0.73 2.15 7.66
C CYS A 183 -1.88 1.70 8.58
N ILE A 184 -1.86 2.07 9.86
CA ILE A 184 -2.92 1.77 10.82
C ILE A 184 -3.52 3.09 11.30
N THR A 185 -4.84 3.20 11.29
CA THR A 185 -5.57 4.40 11.73
C THR A 185 -6.59 4.04 12.81
N GLY A 186 -7.05 5.03 13.57
CA GLY A 186 -8.05 4.83 14.61
C GLY A 186 -7.47 4.52 15.99
N LEU A 187 -6.16 4.74 16.18
CA LEU A 187 -5.53 4.68 17.50
C LEU A 187 -6.11 5.74 18.46
N GLU A 188 -6.64 6.84 17.94
CA GLU A 188 -7.35 7.87 18.70
C GLU A 188 -8.61 7.35 19.42
N PHE A 189 -9.21 6.26 18.94
CA PHE A 189 -10.35 5.61 19.61
C PHE A 189 -9.92 4.72 20.79
N ALA A 190 -8.61 4.53 20.98
CA ALA A 190 -8.03 3.88 22.14
C ALA A 190 -8.08 4.77 23.40
N LYS A 191 -9.27 5.20 23.84
CA LYS A 191 -9.41 5.99 25.08
C LYS A 191 -8.59 5.34 26.20
N GLU A 192 -7.76 6.15 26.88
CA GLU A 192 -6.97 5.70 28.01
C GLU A 192 -7.88 5.08 29.08
N GLN A 193 -7.58 3.83 29.45
CA GLN A 193 -8.07 3.33 30.72
C GLN A 193 -7.39 4.17 31.81
N LYS A 194 -8.12 5.11 32.41
CA LYS A 194 -7.70 5.77 33.65
C LYS A 194 -7.41 4.65 34.66
N LYS A 195 -6.13 4.42 34.98
CA LYS A 195 -5.71 3.59 36.12
C LYS A 195 -6.48 4.08 37.34
N LYS A 196 -7.46 3.31 37.83
CA LYS A 196 -8.02 3.53 39.17
C LYS A 196 -6.88 3.30 40.15
N LYS A 197 -6.30 4.38 40.69
CA LYS A 197 -5.48 4.33 41.91
C LYS A 197 -6.37 3.69 42.98
N LYS A 198 -6.08 2.45 43.39
CA LYS A 198 -6.63 1.89 44.62
C LYS A 198 -6.12 2.77 45.75
N LYS A 199 -7.07 3.32 46.52
CA LYS A 199 -6.84 4.09 47.73
C LYS A 199 -6.67 3.11 48.88
#